data_AF-A0A947RVX3-F1
#
_entry.id   AF-A0A947RVX3-F1
#
_cell.length_a   1.000
_cell.length_b   1.000
_cell.length_c   1.000
_cell.angle_alpha   90.00
_cell.angle_beta   90.00
_cell.angle_gamma   90.00
#
_symmetry.space_group_name_H-M   'P 1'
#
loop_
_entity.id
_entity.type
_entity.pdbx_description
1 polymer ?
#
loop_
_entity_poly.entity_id
_entity_poly.type
_entity_poly.pdbx_seq_one_letter_code
_entity_poly.pdbx_strand_id
1 'polypeptide(L)'
;MGINLATTGLLLIMAAWFIQLGYSFKGNNRIQPVFIICYMIGVLALIVSDYIQTSILSHFEALTFIASGVLLVKILTGKNGK
;
A
#
# COMPACT_ATOMS: atom_id res chain seq x y z
N MET A 1 -6.37 -9.62 24.24
CA MET A 1 -5.25 -9.39 23.32
C MET A 1 -5.71 -8.39 22.29
N GLY A 2 -5.27 -7.13 22.39
CA GLY A 2 -5.63 -6.10 21.42
C GLY A 2 -4.97 -6.38 20.07
N ILE A 3 -5.63 -5.99 18.98
CA ILE A 3 -5.08 -6.13 17.62
C ILE A 3 -3.81 -5.27 17.55
N ASN A 4 -2.67 -5.89 17.24
CA ASN A 4 -1.41 -5.18 17.09
C ASN A 4 -1.45 -4.36 15.79
N LEU A 5 -1.03 -3.09 15.85
CA LEU A 5 -1.14 -2.15 14.72
C LEU A 5 -0.40 -2.67 13.49
N ALA A 6 0.75 -3.34 13.69
CA ALA A 6 1.47 -4.03 12.62
C ALA A 6 0.65 -5.14 11.95
N THR A 7 -0.09 -5.93 12.73
CA THR A 7 -0.97 -6.98 12.20
C THR A 7 -2.08 -6.38 11.35
N THR A 8 -2.68 -5.27 11.78
CA THR A 8 -3.67 -4.52 10.99
C THR A 8 -3.08 -4.00 9.68
N GLY A 9 -1.87 -3.43 9.73
CA GLY A 9 -1.16 -2.94 8.55
C GLY A 9 -0.88 -4.05 7.53
N LEU A 10 -0.39 -5.20 7.99
CA LEU A 10 -0.17 -6.38 7.14
C LEU A 10 -1.47 -6.90 6.52
N LEU A 11 -2.55 -6.99 7.29
CA LEU A 11 -3.85 -7.43 6.78
C LEU A 11 -4.38 -6.50 5.68
N LEU A 12 -4.19 -5.18 5.84
CA LEU A 12 -4.55 -4.19 4.82
C LEU A 12 -3.71 -4.35 3.55
N ILE A 13 -2.40 -4.58 3.67
CA ILE A 13 -1.53 -4.84 2.52
C ILE A 13 -1.95 -6.14 1.81
N MET A 14 -2.24 -7.21 2.55
CA MET A 14 -2.73 -8.46 1.97
C MET A 14 -4.05 -8.24 1.22
N ALA A 15 -5.01 -7.54 1.83
CA ALA A 15 -6.28 -7.20 1.19
C ALA A 15 -6.09 -6.38 -0.10
N ALA A 16 -5.17 -5.41 -0.09
CA ALA A 16 -4.81 -4.65 -1.28
C ALA A 16 -4.31 -5.58 -2.40
N TRP A 17 -3.39 -6.50 -2.09
CA TRP A 17 -2.88 -7.46 -3.06
C TRP A 17 -3.97 -8.39 -3.61
N PHE A 18 -4.91 -8.83 -2.78
CA PHE A 18 -6.06 -9.61 -3.24
C PHE A 18 -6.92 -8.85 -4.25
N ILE A 19 -7.13 -7.55 -4.04
CA ILE A 19 -7.84 -6.70 -5.00
C ILE A 19 -7.08 -6.67 -6.32
N GLN A 20 -5.78 -6.36 -6.30
CA GLN A 20 -4.96 -6.28 -7.51
C GLN A 20 -4.89 -7.60 -8.28
N LEU A 21 -4.75 -8.72 -7.56
CA LEU A 21 -4.73 -10.06 -8.12
C LEU A 21 -6.07 -10.43 -8.76
N GLY A 22 -7.19 -10.09 -8.10
CA GLY A 22 -8.54 -10.27 -8.64
C GLY A 22 -8.78 -9.49 -9.94
N TYR A 23 -8.24 -8.28 -10.06
CA TYR A 23 -8.30 -7.52 -11.32
C TYR A 23 -7.37 -8.08 -12.39
N SER A 24 -6.18 -8.57 -12.03
CA SER A 24 -5.25 -9.21 -12.95
C SER A 24 -5.84 -10.48 -13.57
N PHE A 25 -6.52 -11.33 -12.78
CA PHE A 25 -7.21 -12.51 -13.29
C PHE A 25 -8.37 -12.19 -14.25
N LYS A 26 -8.98 -11.00 -14.13
CA LYS A 26 -9.98 -10.51 -15.09
C LYS A 26 -9.38 -9.95 -16.38
N GLY A 27 -8.08 -10.15 -16.60
CA GLY A 27 -7.34 -9.63 -17.76
C GLY A 27 -7.02 -8.13 -17.67
N ASN A 28 -7.29 -7.48 -16.53
CA ASN A 28 -6.96 -6.08 -16.35
C ASN A 28 -5.56 -5.93 -15.76
N ASN A 29 -4.56 -5.86 -16.64
CA ASN A 29 -3.16 -5.70 -16.27
C ASN A 29 -2.80 -4.27 -15.80
N ARG A 30 -3.79 -3.37 -15.71
CA ARG A 30 -3.57 -2.02 -15.17
C ARG A 30 -3.62 -2.05 -13.65
N ILE A 31 -2.65 -1.41 -13.04
CA ILE A 31 -2.63 -1.20 -11.59
C ILE A 31 -3.82 -0.32 -11.21
N GLN A 32 -4.66 -0.82 -10.30
CA GLN A 32 -5.82 -0.07 -9.85
C GLN A 32 -5.39 1.02 -8.86
N PRO A 33 -5.91 2.26 -8.97
CA PRO A 33 -5.66 3.30 -7.97
C PRO A 33 -6.08 2.85 -6.56
N VAL A 34 -7.19 2.11 -6.48
CA VAL A 34 -7.72 1.56 -5.21
C VAL A 34 -6.72 0.62 -4.53
N PHE A 35 -6.01 -0.21 -5.30
CA PHE A 35 -4.94 -1.06 -4.76
C PHE A 35 -3.86 -0.21 -4.08
N ILE A 36 -3.37 0.83 -4.76
CA ILE A 36 -2.28 1.66 -4.23
C ILE A 36 -2.73 2.42 -2.98
N ILE A 37 -3.95 2.94 -2.96
CA ILE A 37 -4.50 3.64 -1.79
C ILE A 37 -4.57 2.69 -0.58
N CYS A 38 -5.13 1.49 -0.75
CA CYS A 38 -5.19 0.48 0.32
C CYS A 38 -3.78 0.05 0.78
N TYR A 39 -2.85 -0.13 -0.17
CA TYR A 39 -1.46 -0.45 0.12
C TYR A 39 -0.78 0.65 0.94
N MET A 40 -0.93 1.92 0.55
CA MET A 40 -0.36 3.07 1.27
C MET A 40 -0.88 3.17 2.70
N ILE A 41 -2.18 2.93 2.93
CA ILE A 41 -2.77 2.94 4.28
C ILE A 41 -2.17 1.82 5.14
N GLY A 42 -2.00 0.62 4.56
CA GLY A 42 -1.39 -0.51 5.26
C GLY A 42 0.08 -0.26 5.61
N VAL A 43 0.86 0.30 4.68
CA VAL A 43 2.26 0.69 4.92
C VAL A 43 2.34 1.80 5.96
N LEU A 44 1.44 2.79 5.95
CA LEU A 44 1.41 3.84 6.97
C LEU A 44 1.16 3.27 8.37
N ALA A 45 0.27 2.29 8.50
CA ALA A 45 0.03 1.61 9.76
C ALA A 45 1.27 0.85 10.27
N LEU A 46 2.06 0.26 9.37
CA LEU A 46 3.34 -0.36 9.72
C LEU A 46 4.36 0.68 10.18
N ILE A 47 4.52 1.79 9.45
CA ILE A 47 5.44 2.87 9.83
C ILE A 47 5.14 3.37 11.25
N VAL A 48 3.87 3.60 11.57
CA VAL A 48 3.47 4.06 12.91
C VAL A 48 3.77 3.00 13.96
N SER A 49 3.54 1.73 13.67
CA SER A 49 3.85 0.63 14.58
C SER A 49 5.35 0.49 14.85
N ASP A 50 6.17 0.61 13.82
CA ASP A 50 7.63 0.41 13.90
C ASP A 50 8.37 1.63 14.43
N TYR A 51 7.82 2.83 14.23
CA TYR A 51 8.33 4.06 14.83
C TYR A 51 8.25 4.02 16.36
N ILE A 52 7.18 3.41 16.91
CA ILE A 52 7.01 3.22 18.35
C ILE A 52 8.05 2.24 18.91
N GLN A 53 8.56 1.32 18.08
CA GLN A 53 9.50 0.26 18.47
C GLN A 53 10.97 0.59 18.15
N THR A 54 11.28 1.78 17.62
CA THR A 54 12.64 2.20 17.21
C THR A 54 13.33 1.21 16.25
N SER A 55 12.58 0.70 15.28
CA SER A 55 13.05 -0.32 14.33
C SER A 55 13.64 0.28 13.05
N ILE A 56 14.72 -0.33 12.54
CA ILE A 56 15.32 0.00 11.22
C ILE A 56 14.32 -0.21 10.08
N LEU A 57 13.35 -1.13 10.24
CA LEU A 57 12.35 -1.44 9.22
C LEU A 57 11.51 -0.21 8.82
N SER A 58 11.30 0.74 9.73
CA SER A 58 10.56 1.98 9.48
C SER A 58 11.12 2.78 8.29
N HIS A 59 12.44 2.73 8.04
CA HIS A 59 13.07 3.40 6.90
C HIS A 59 12.69 2.76 5.56
N PHE A 60 12.62 1.43 5.51
CA PHE A 60 12.22 0.69 4.31
C PHE A 60 10.73 0.90 4.01
N GLU A 61 9.89 0.91 5.04
CA GLU A 61 8.46 1.15 4.90
C GLU A 61 8.20 2.57 4.38
N ALA A 62 8.88 3.58 4.91
CA ALA A 62 8.83 4.95 4.41
C ALA A 62 9.24 5.07 2.93
N LEU A 63 10.30 4.37 2.52
CA LEU A 63 10.70 4.32 1.11
C LEU A 63 9.62 3.73 0.21
N THR A 64 9.01 2.60 0.63
CA THR A 64 7.92 1.98 -0.15
C THR A 64 6.67 2.85 -0.18
N PHE A 65 6.39 3.60 0.89
CA PHE A 65 5.29 4.58 0.93
C PHE A 65 5.52 5.68 -0.11
N ILE A 66 6.71 6.29 -0.16
CA ILE A 66 7.06 7.32 -1.15
C ILE A 66 6.96 6.77 -2.57
N ALA A 67 7.53 5.59 -2.84
CA ALA A 67 7.47 4.96 -4.15
C ALA A 67 6.03 4.71 -4.61
N SER A 68 5.17 4.21 -3.71
CA SER A 68 3.76 3.98 -4.00
C SER A 68 2.98 5.28 -4.24
N GLY A 69 3.31 6.38 -3.54
CA GLY A 69 2.75 7.70 -3.79
C GLY A 69 3.08 8.25 -5.18
N VAL A 70 4.34 8.11 -5.62
CA VAL A 70 4.76 8.49 -6.98
C VAL A 70 3.99 7.69 -8.03
N LEU A 71 3.81 6.39 -7.81
CA LEU A 71 3.05 5.51 -8.69
C LEU A 71 1.57 5.94 -8.77
N LEU A 72 0.95 6.31 -7.64
CA LEU A 72 -0.42 6.79 -7.58
C LEU A 72 -0.59 8.06 -8.42
N VAL A 73 0.29 9.05 -8.25
CA VAL A 73 0.27 10.31 -9.02
C VAL A 73 0.38 10.02 -10.52
N LYS A 74 1.30 9.13 -10.92
CA LYS A 74 1.45 8.75 -12.33
C LYS A 74 0.18 8.12 -12.90
N ILE A 75 -0.50 7.26 -12.14
CA ILE A 75 -1.74 6.60 -12.57
C ILE A 75 -2.90 7.60 -12.67
N LEU A 76 -3.02 8.53 -11.73
CA LEU A 76 -4.06 9.55 -11.74
C LEU A 76 -3.85 10.56 -12.88
N THR A 77 -2.63 11.07 -13.07
CA THR A 77 -2.30 12.03 -14.13
C THR A 77 -2.35 11.38 -15.52
N GLY A 78 -1.92 10.13 -15.66
CA GLY A 78 -2.00 9.38 -16.92
C GLY A 78 -3.43 9.03 -17.35
N LYS A 79 -4.41 9.15 -16.45
CA LYS A 79 -5.83 8.90 -16.75
C LYS A 79 -6.54 10.11 -17.38
N ASN A 80 -6.00 11.32 -17.19
CA ASN A 80 -6.56 12.58 -17.71
C ASN A 80 -6.06 12.97 -19.12
N GLY A 81 -5.27 12.11 -19.77
CA GLY A 81 -4.67 12.37 -21.08
C GLY A 81 -5.36 11.67 -22.26
N LYS A 82 -6.63 11.27 -22.14
CA LYS A 82 -7.42 10.69 -23.24
C LYS A 82 -8.78 11.33 -23.36
#